data_AF-A0AAW6U6V9-F1
#
_entry.id   AF-A0AAW6U6V9-F1
#
_cell.length_a   1.000
_cell.length_b   1.000
_cell.length_c   1.000
_cell.angle_alpha   90.00
_cell.angle_beta   90.00
_cell.angle_gamma   90.00
#
_symmetry.space_group_name_H-M   'P 1'
#
loop_
_entity.id
_entity.type
_entity.pdbx_description
1 polymer ?
#
loop_
_entity_poly.entity_id
_entity_poly.type
_entity_poly.pdbx_seq_one_letter_code
_entity_poly.pdbx_strand_id
1 'polypeptide(L)'
;MRGTEATAAVNRAVSGRRQRLRRRFPKGIALVWAAMMILVMLLMVGLGIDMGKLAYNVHQLQNAADAAALAGAQVVRSDPGRARDLAQQFALANYTEGQPVEIDRNDENDEAGDLVFGYWNKNTRVFTATSGNYNAVKVVARRTDMAHGPVALIFGSLVGINTADISREAIATAFSSAGAGIIALYDGTNQVGLEFKGTPTAICEDGFVQVNSRYDYACSANGRQGREALLCEGVNVCGDPGANSTFASFTHDGEPITINPDADKIDDPLEGEPRPGTAGGTPGPEVYNTPRTQSGTTLHPGYYPDGLKFTGNATYTLLPGVYILGDGLDVKGRGTINAQYCQLYIEGGNVDFAATATVNISPPGDNPVNWVDGEPVIDGALGVSIWQADSNTATAKMTGTTDGDGIKGCVYFPKNRVEVGGTNFAAGEQLIAHRVLIHGTGDIYISYDGRNSGVVTGKSVLVR
;
A
#
# COMPACT_ATOMS: atom_id res chain seq x y z
N MET A 1 -70.56 -80.88 97.76
CA MET A 1 -70.28 -81.95 96.78
C MET A 1 -69.51 -81.34 95.62
N ARG A 2 -68.34 -81.92 95.28
CA ARG A 2 -67.63 -82.02 93.97
C ARG A 2 -67.63 -80.79 93.03
N GLY A 3 -66.53 -80.34 92.44
CA GLY A 3 -65.15 -80.83 92.28
C GLY A 3 -64.33 -79.68 91.64
N THR A 4 -63.07 -79.46 92.04
CA THR A 4 -61.83 -79.90 91.37
C THR A 4 -61.76 -79.65 89.86
N GLU A 5 -60.89 -78.72 89.47
CA GLU A 5 -59.86 -78.78 88.41
C GLU A 5 -59.44 -77.34 88.05
N ALA A 6 -58.28 -77.01 87.50
CA ALA A 6 -56.90 -77.43 87.60
C ALA A 6 -56.11 -76.37 86.79
N THR A 7 -54.84 -76.15 87.13
CA THR A 7 -53.74 -75.68 86.23
C THR A 7 -53.85 -74.35 85.47
N ALA A 8 -52.90 -73.43 85.71
CA ALA A 8 -51.88 -73.03 84.73
C ALA A 8 -51.01 -71.87 85.26
N ALA A 9 -49.69 -72.10 85.27
CA ALA A 9 -48.66 -71.10 85.57
C ALA A 9 -48.40 -70.19 84.38
N VAL A 10 -48.16 -68.88 84.58
CA VAL A 10 -47.43 -68.04 83.60
C VAL A 10 -46.69 -66.88 84.30
N ASN A 11 -45.35 -66.91 84.19
CA ASN A 11 -44.42 -65.80 84.42
C ASN A 11 -44.81 -64.55 83.61
N ARG A 12 -44.93 -63.37 84.24
CA ARG A 12 -45.04 -62.09 83.51
C ARG A 12 -43.72 -61.33 83.56
N ALA A 13 -43.04 -61.37 82.42
CA ALA A 13 -41.94 -60.50 82.06
C ALA A 13 -42.36 -59.01 82.07
N VAL A 14 -41.52 -58.16 82.64
CA VAL A 14 -41.65 -56.70 82.58
C VAL A 14 -41.22 -56.23 81.19
N SER A 15 -42.18 -55.96 80.30
CA SER A 15 -41.96 -55.36 79.00
C SER A 15 -41.84 -53.83 79.11
N GLY A 16 -40.76 -53.27 78.56
CA GLY A 16 -40.40 -51.87 78.71
C GLY A 16 -41.30 -50.84 78.00
N ARG A 17 -41.15 -49.59 78.44
CA ARG A 17 -41.53 -48.39 77.68
C ARG A 17 -40.37 -47.40 77.69
N ARG A 18 -39.49 -47.48 76.69
CA ARG A 18 -38.62 -46.36 76.30
C ARG A 18 -39.47 -45.38 75.49
N GLN A 19 -39.93 -44.30 76.10
CA GLN A 19 -40.48 -43.16 75.36
C GLN A 19 -39.37 -42.54 74.51
N ARG A 20 -39.42 -42.72 73.20
CA ARG A 20 -38.62 -41.94 72.25
C ARG A 20 -39.21 -40.53 72.20
N LEU A 21 -38.55 -39.58 72.86
CA LEU A 21 -38.75 -38.15 72.62
C LEU A 21 -38.41 -37.87 71.15
N ARG A 22 -39.43 -37.72 70.31
CA ARG A 22 -39.28 -37.18 68.96
C ARG A 22 -38.82 -35.72 69.11
N ARG A 23 -37.51 -35.48 69.03
CA ARG A 23 -36.96 -34.14 68.78
C ARG A 23 -37.54 -33.65 67.45
N ARG A 24 -38.48 -32.71 67.53
CA ARG A 24 -38.89 -31.88 66.39
C ARG A 24 -37.67 -31.05 66.00
N PHE A 25 -36.96 -31.47 64.97
CA PHE A 25 -36.01 -30.58 64.29
C PHE A 25 -36.81 -29.43 63.67
N PRO A 26 -36.36 -28.16 63.80
CA PRO A 26 -37.00 -27.03 63.14
C PRO A 26 -36.82 -27.15 61.62
N LYS A 27 -37.84 -27.65 60.91
CA LYS A 27 -37.84 -27.88 59.46
C LYS A 27 -38.05 -26.60 58.62
N GLY A 28 -38.19 -25.43 59.24
CA GLY A 28 -38.44 -24.17 58.54
C GLY A 28 -37.18 -23.51 57.98
N ILE A 29 -36.05 -23.58 58.71
CA ILE A 29 -34.84 -22.84 58.32
C ILE A 29 -34.16 -23.43 57.07
N ALA A 30 -34.28 -24.74 56.86
CA ALA A 30 -33.75 -25.41 55.66
C ALA A 30 -34.47 -24.95 54.39
N LEU A 31 -35.77 -24.64 54.47
CA LEU A 31 -36.54 -24.09 53.34
C LEU A 31 -36.05 -22.69 52.96
N VAL A 32 -35.78 -21.85 53.97
CA VAL A 32 -35.26 -20.48 53.77
C VAL A 32 -33.88 -20.50 53.11
N TRP A 33 -32.97 -21.34 53.63
CA TRP A 33 -31.65 -21.51 53.03
C TRP A 33 -31.70 -22.10 51.62
N ALA A 34 -32.56 -23.08 51.38
CA ALA A 34 -32.74 -23.65 50.05
C ALA A 34 -33.25 -22.60 49.04
N ALA A 35 -34.23 -21.78 49.43
CA ALA A 35 -34.76 -20.70 48.60
C ALA A 35 -33.68 -19.64 48.29
N MET A 36 -32.87 -19.26 49.30
CA MET A 36 -31.75 -18.34 49.08
C MET A 36 -30.68 -18.92 48.15
N MET A 37 -30.31 -20.19 48.31
CA MET A 37 -29.31 -20.84 47.45
C MET A 37 -29.78 -20.96 46.00
N ILE A 38 -31.06 -21.27 45.78
CA ILE A 38 -31.66 -21.30 44.44
C ILE A 38 -31.61 -19.90 43.81
N LEU A 39 -31.96 -18.86 44.57
CA LEU A 39 -31.88 -17.47 44.10
C LEU A 39 -30.44 -17.11 43.69
N VAL A 40 -29.46 -17.43 44.52
CA VAL A 40 -28.03 -17.17 44.22
C VAL A 40 -27.58 -17.96 42.99
N MET A 41 -28.00 -19.22 42.85
CA MET A 41 -27.70 -20.01 41.65
C MET A 41 -28.32 -19.41 40.38
N LEU A 42 -29.57 -18.95 40.45
CA LEU A 42 -30.22 -18.28 39.32
C LEU A 42 -29.52 -16.98 38.93
N LEU A 43 -29.07 -16.18 39.91
CA LEU A 43 -28.28 -14.98 39.66
C LEU A 43 -26.93 -15.31 39.00
N MET A 44 -26.24 -16.36 39.45
CA MET A 44 -24.98 -16.79 38.83
C MET A 44 -25.17 -17.30 37.40
N VAL A 45 -26.24 -18.06 37.14
CA VAL A 45 -26.58 -18.52 35.78
C VAL A 45 -26.92 -17.32 34.89
N GLY A 46 -27.72 -16.38 35.40
CA GLY A 46 -28.09 -15.18 34.67
C GLY A 46 -26.87 -14.32 34.31
N LEU A 47 -25.96 -14.12 35.28
CA LEU A 47 -24.69 -13.43 35.04
C LEU A 47 -23.85 -14.14 33.97
N GLY A 48 -23.81 -15.47 33.99
CA GLY A 48 -23.10 -16.25 32.97
C GLY A 48 -23.67 -16.07 31.56
N ILE A 49 -24.99 -16.02 31.43
CA ILE A 49 -25.68 -15.78 30.16
C ILE A 49 -25.41 -14.35 29.65
N ASP A 50 -25.55 -13.35 30.52
CA ASP A 50 -25.30 -11.95 30.16
C ASP A 50 -23.84 -11.72 29.77
N MET A 51 -22.89 -12.32 30.48
CA MET A 51 -21.48 -12.25 30.12
C MET A 51 -21.20 -12.91 28.77
N GLY A 52 -21.83 -14.05 28.48
CA GLY A 52 -21.76 -14.70 27.18
C GLY A 52 -22.31 -13.82 26.05
N LYS A 53 -23.45 -13.17 26.28
CA LYS A 53 -24.06 -12.21 25.34
C LYS A 53 -23.14 -11.01 25.09
N LEU A 54 -22.54 -10.44 26.14
CA LEU A 54 -21.61 -9.31 26.01
C LEU A 54 -20.35 -9.71 25.26
N ALA A 55 -19.76 -10.85 25.58
CA ALA A 55 -18.58 -11.36 24.89
C ALA A 55 -18.85 -11.57 23.39
N TYR A 56 -20.01 -12.12 23.04
CA TYR A 56 -20.42 -12.30 21.65
C TYR A 56 -20.53 -10.97 20.90
N ASN A 57 -21.25 -9.98 21.46
CA ASN A 57 -21.40 -8.66 20.84
C ASN A 57 -20.06 -7.90 20.74
N VAL A 58 -19.18 -8.07 21.71
CA VAL A 58 -17.80 -7.56 21.69
C VAL A 58 -17.04 -8.10 20.47
N HIS A 59 -17.15 -9.39 20.17
CA HIS A 59 -16.49 -9.97 19.00
C HIS A 59 -17.09 -9.46 17.70
N GLN A 60 -18.41 -9.28 17.63
CA GLN A 60 -19.06 -8.69 16.46
C GLN A 60 -18.59 -7.26 16.20
N LEU A 61 -18.48 -6.43 17.24
CA LEU A 61 -17.94 -5.07 17.09
C LEU A 61 -16.47 -5.05 16.68
N GLN A 62 -15.64 -5.97 17.19
CA GLN A 62 -14.25 -6.07 16.76
C GLN A 62 -14.16 -6.42 15.27
N ASN A 63 -14.93 -7.41 14.81
CA ASN A 63 -14.94 -7.80 13.40
C ASN A 63 -15.39 -6.64 12.49
N ALA A 64 -16.37 -5.84 12.93
CA ALA A 64 -16.81 -4.65 12.22
C ALA A 64 -15.69 -3.59 12.13
N ALA A 65 -15.03 -3.28 13.27
CA ALA A 65 -13.93 -2.33 13.31
C ALA A 65 -12.74 -2.79 12.46
N ASP A 66 -12.35 -4.06 12.55
CA ASP A 66 -11.24 -4.65 11.80
C ASP A 66 -11.51 -4.60 10.28
N ALA A 67 -12.72 -4.99 9.86
CA ALA A 67 -13.11 -4.97 8.46
C ALA A 67 -13.15 -3.55 7.89
N ALA A 68 -13.72 -2.60 8.64
CA ALA A 68 -13.78 -1.19 8.26
C ALA A 68 -12.39 -0.55 8.17
N ALA A 69 -11.53 -0.80 9.16
CA ALA A 69 -10.16 -0.27 9.17
C ALA A 69 -9.37 -0.82 8.00
N LEU A 70 -9.40 -2.14 7.77
CA LEU A 70 -8.73 -2.76 6.63
C LEU A 70 -9.21 -2.18 5.31
N ALA A 71 -10.51 -2.10 5.07
CA ALA A 71 -11.07 -1.59 3.82
C ALA A 71 -10.68 -0.12 3.56
N GLY A 72 -10.81 0.74 4.56
CA GLY A 72 -10.43 2.15 4.44
C GLY A 72 -8.92 2.32 4.20
N ALA A 73 -8.10 1.56 4.91
CA ALA A 73 -6.64 1.65 4.79
C ALA A 73 -6.12 1.21 3.41
N GLN A 74 -6.87 0.47 2.60
CA GLN A 74 -6.40 0.08 1.25
C GLN A 74 -6.23 1.28 0.32
N VAL A 75 -7.06 2.32 0.49
CA VAL A 75 -7.08 3.49 -0.42
C VAL A 75 -6.88 4.82 0.30
N VAL A 76 -6.62 4.81 1.61
CA VAL A 76 -6.45 6.04 2.42
C VAL A 76 -5.35 6.97 1.91
N ARG A 77 -4.33 6.41 1.22
CA ARG A 77 -3.24 7.18 0.61
C ARG A 77 -3.63 7.83 -0.72
N SER A 78 -4.43 7.16 -1.54
CA SER A 78 -4.75 7.60 -2.91
C SER A 78 -6.06 8.37 -3.01
N ASP A 79 -7.09 7.95 -2.27
CA ASP A 79 -8.40 8.57 -2.26
C ASP A 79 -9.00 8.53 -0.84
N PRO A 80 -8.74 9.55 -0.01
CA PRO A 80 -9.29 9.65 1.33
C PRO A 80 -10.82 9.67 1.36
N GLY A 81 -11.47 10.28 0.35
CA GLY A 81 -12.93 10.32 0.28
C GLY A 81 -13.51 8.92 0.11
N ARG A 82 -12.96 8.16 -0.84
CA ARG A 82 -13.33 6.75 -1.06
C ARG A 82 -12.95 5.85 0.12
N ALA A 83 -11.83 6.14 0.80
CA ALA A 83 -11.43 5.41 2.01
C ALA A 83 -12.50 5.51 3.10
N ARG A 84 -13.11 6.68 3.28
CA ARG A 84 -14.20 6.87 4.25
C ARG A 84 -15.43 6.07 3.86
N ASP A 85 -15.82 6.13 2.60
CA ASP A 85 -16.99 5.42 2.08
C ASP A 85 -16.83 3.90 2.22
N LEU A 86 -15.64 3.36 1.90
CA LEU A 86 -15.32 1.95 2.05
C LEU A 86 -15.32 1.51 3.52
N ALA A 87 -14.71 2.30 4.41
CA ALA A 87 -14.73 1.99 5.84
C ALA A 87 -16.17 1.91 6.37
N GLN A 88 -17.03 2.88 6.03
CA GLN A 88 -18.45 2.84 6.39
C GLN A 88 -19.17 1.64 5.78
N GLN A 89 -18.96 1.36 4.49
CA GLN A 89 -19.60 0.23 3.82
C GLN A 89 -19.27 -1.11 4.50
N PHE A 90 -18.00 -1.32 4.87
CA PHE A 90 -17.58 -2.55 5.52
C PHE A 90 -18.01 -2.62 6.99
N ALA A 91 -18.12 -1.49 7.69
CA ALA A 91 -18.76 -1.46 9.00
C ALA A 91 -20.24 -1.88 8.91
N LEU A 92 -21.00 -1.28 7.98
CA LEU A 92 -22.42 -1.55 7.76
C LEU A 92 -22.72 -2.98 7.30
N ALA A 93 -21.74 -3.66 6.68
CA ALA A 93 -21.85 -5.06 6.31
C ALA A 93 -21.77 -6.02 7.52
N ASN A 94 -21.34 -5.53 8.69
CA ASN A 94 -21.29 -6.27 9.93
C ASN A 94 -22.47 -5.92 10.84
N TYR A 95 -22.93 -6.89 11.63
CA TYR A 95 -24.13 -6.76 12.46
C TYR A 95 -23.84 -7.06 13.93
N THR A 96 -24.44 -6.27 14.81
CA THR A 96 -24.45 -6.48 16.26
C THR A 96 -25.86 -6.27 16.81
N GLU A 97 -26.35 -7.17 17.67
CA GLU A 97 -27.77 -7.21 18.10
C GLU A 97 -28.78 -7.18 16.92
N GLY A 98 -28.39 -7.71 15.76
CA GLY A 98 -29.23 -7.73 14.55
C GLY A 98 -29.39 -6.37 13.86
N GLN A 99 -28.60 -5.36 14.24
CA GLN A 99 -28.52 -4.06 13.56
C GLN A 99 -27.16 -3.90 12.88
N PRO A 100 -27.07 -3.22 11.72
CA PRO A 100 -25.79 -2.84 11.13
C PRO A 100 -24.95 -2.03 12.11
N VAL A 101 -23.62 -2.21 12.08
CA VAL A 101 -22.70 -1.36 12.81
C VAL A 101 -22.46 -0.11 11.97
N GLU A 102 -23.08 1.01 12.36
CA GLU A 102 -22.78 2.29 11.73
C GLU A 102 -21.61 2.96 12.45
N ILE A 103 -20.78 3.65 11.68
CA ILE A 103 -19.68 4.48 12.18
C ILE A 103 -19.83 5.86 11.55
N ASP A 104 -19.57 6.91 12.32
CA ASP A 104 -19.55 8.26 11.76
C ASP A 104 -18.40 8.41 10.77
N ARG A 105 -18.68 9.06 9.62
CA ARG A 105 -17.70 9.28 8.55
C ARG A 105 -16.58 10.19 9.03
N ASN A 106 -16.86 11.09 9.98
CA ASN A 106 -15.91 12.01 10.60
C ASN A 106 -15.08 12.77 9.56
N ASP A 107 -15.77 13.46 8.64
CA ASP A 107 -15.14 14.13 7.48
C ASP A 107 -14.11 15.20 7.89
N GLU A 108 -14.30 15.84 9.04
CA GLU A 108 -13.37 16.82 9.61
C GLU A 108 -12.14 16.17 10.30
N ASN A 109 -12.14 14.84 10.42
CA ASN A 109 -11.08 14.05 11.02
C ASN A 109 -10.79 14.35 12.50
N ASP A 110 -11.82 14.60 13.31
CA ASP A 110 -11.68 14.75 14.77
C ASP A 110 -11.06 13.48 15.37
N GLU A 111 -10.05 13.63 16.22
CA GLU A 111 -9.32 12.52 16.85
C GLU A 111 -10.18 11.61 17.75
N ALA A 112 -11.30 12.14 18.25
CA ALA A 112 -12.28 11.45 19.08
C ALA A 112 -13.40 10.76 18.28
N GLY A 113 -13.47 11.01 16.97
CA GLY A 113 -14.46 10.44 16.05
C GLY A 113 -14.33 8.92 15.88
N ASP A 114 -15.34 8.33 15.25
CA ASP A 114 -15.39 6.88 15.03
C ASP A 114 -14.49 6.44 13.86
N LEU A 115 -14.23 7.31 12.88
CA LEU A 115 -13.33 7.06 11.76
C LEU A 115 -12.24 8.13 11.67
N VAL A 116 -11.01 7.79 12.05
CA VAL A 116 -9.90 8.74 12.12
C VAL A 116 -8.78 8.31 11.19
N PHE A 117 -8.38 9.20 10.30
CA PHE A 117 -7.20 9.03 9.47
C PHE A 117 -5.97 9.62 10.15
N GLY A 118 -4.83 8.98 9.92
CA GLY A 118 -3.61 9.43 10.52
C GLY A 118 -2.39 8.67 10.00
N TYR A 119 -1.33 8.82 10.78
CA TYR A 119 -0.04 8.22 10.52
C TYR A 119 0.30 7.21 11.62
N TRP A 120 0.48 5.97 11.23
CA TRP A 120 1.04 4.88 12.01
C TRP A 120 2.56 4.84 11.85
N ASN A 121 3.27 5.01 12.96
CA ASN A 121 4.71 4.83 13.02
C ASN A 121 5.05 3.39 13.42
N LYS A 122 5.63 2.61 12.50
CA LYS A 122 5.97 1.20 12.72
C LYS A 122 7.05 0.98 13.79
N ASN A 123 7.97 1.93 13.98
CA ASN A 123 9.08 1.81 14.93
C ASN A 123 8.61 2.04 16.36
N THR A 124 7.78 3.08 16.56
CA THR A 124 7.26 3.44 17.88
C THR A 124 5.96 2.71 18.22
N ARG A 125 5.28 2.12 17.22
CA ARG A 125 3.93 1.55 17.33
C ARG A 125 2.90 2.55 17.86
N VAL A 126 2.94 3.76 17.31
CA VAL A 126 2.04 4.85 17.70
C VAL A 126 1.26 5.33 16.48
N PHE A 127 -0.05 5.49 16.67
CA PHE A 127 -0.94 6.19 15.75
C PHE A 127 -1.05 7.65 16.14
N THR A 128 -0.87 8.55 15.18
CA THR A 128 -1.05 9.99 15.34
C THR A 128 -2.09 10.46 14.33
N ALA A 129 -3.17 11.10 14.78
CA ALA A 129 -4.12 11.73 13.87
C ALA A 129 -3.44 12.88 13.12
N THR A 130 -3.66 12.98 11.81
CA THR A 130 -3.07 14.03 10.97
C THR A 130 -4.14 14.62 10.05
N SER A 131 -3.87 15.74 9.38
CA SER A 131 -4.78 16.32 8.37
C SER A 131 -4.29 16.09 6.92
N GLY A 132 -3.22 15.32 6.74
CA GLY A 132 -2.62 14.93 5.47
C GLY A 132 -1.59 13.82 5.68
N ASN A 133 -1.02 13.29 4.59
CA ASN A 133 -0.03 12.19 4.63
C ASN A 133 -0.52 10.96 5.41
N TYR A 134 -1.77 10.56 5.17
CA TYR A 134 -2.37 9.41 5.83
C TYR A 134 -1.68 8.12 5.39
N ASN A 135 -1.36 7.25 6.33
CA ASN A 135 -0.97 5.88 6.03
C ASN A 135 -1.76 4.86 6.83
N ALA A 136 -2.72 5.30 7.64
CA ALA A 136 -3.46 4.44 8.54
C ALA A 136 -4.86 4.98 8.80
N VAL A 137 -5.76 4.05 9.08
CA VAL A 137 -7.15 4.29 9.44
C VAL A 137 -7.39 3.65 10.80
N LYS A 138 -7.83 4.46 11.76
CA LYS A 138 -8.35 4.02 13.05
C LYS A 138 -9.87 4.03 12.99
N VAL A 139 -10.50 2.92 13.33
CA VAL A 139 -11.95 2.78 13.43
C VAL A 139 -12.34 2.42 14.85
N VAL A 140 -13.36 3.09 15.37
CA VAL A 140 -13.96 2.79 16.66
C VAL A 140 -15.43 2.43 16.45
N ALA A 141 -15.78 1.16 16.69
CA ALA A 141 -17.15 0.67 16.65
C ALA A 141 -17.75 0.68 18.07
N ARG A 142 -18.94 1.25 18.23
CA ARG A 142 -19.53 1.51 19.55
C ARG A 142 -21.00 1.11 19.62
N ARG A 143 -21.41 0.60 20.78
CA ARG A 143 -22.81 0.49 21.21
C ARG A 143 -22.97 1.16 22.57
N THR A 144 -23.48 2.37 22.56
CA THR A 144 -23.71 3.21 23.75
C THR A 144 -25.06 3.90 23.65
N ASP A 145 -25.47 4.62 24.70
CA ASP A 145 -26.66 5.46 24.66
C ASP A 145 -26.66 6.50 23.54
N MET A 146 -25.47 6.92 23.08
CA MET A 146 -25.31 7.87 21.98
C MET A 146 -24.96 7.21 20.63
N ALA A 147 -24.66 5.91 20.61
CA ALA A 147 -24.25 5.18 19.40
C ALA A 147 -25.02 3.86 19.29
N HIS A 148 -26.10 3.85 18.51
CA HIS A 148 -26.89 2.67 18.13
C HIS A 148 -27.53 1.86 19.27
N GLY A 149 -27.49 2.38 20.50
CA GLY A 149 -28.13 1.82 21.69
C GLY A 149 -27.29 0.74 22.39
N PRO A 150 -27.21 0.77 23.74
CA PRO A 150 -26.41 -0.18 24.49
C PRO A 150 -26.96 -1.61 24.40
N VAL A 151 -26.14 -2.60 24.77
CA VAL A 151 -26.56 -4.01 24.75
C VAL A 151 -27.50 -4.28 25.91
N ALA A 152 -28.74 -4.69 25.61
CA ALA A 152 -29.71 -5.06 26.63
C ALA A 152 -29.29 -6.34 27.36
N LEU A 153 -29.22 -6.30 28.69
CA LEU A 153 -28.95 -7.45 29.55
C LEU A 153 -30.24 -8.21 29.82
N ILE A 154 -30.18 -9.54 29.83
CA ILE A 154 -31.34 -10.40 30.05
C ILE A 154 -31.61 -10.50 31.55
N PHE A 155 -30.59 -10.85 32.35
CA PHE A 155 -30.72 -11.07 33.79
C PHE A 155 -30.24 -9.90 34.64
N GLY A 156 -29.41 -9.00 34.11
CA GLY A 156 -29.01 -7.76 34.77
C GLY A 156 -30.22 -6.91 35.22
N SER A 157 -31.32 -6.98 34.46
CA SER A 157 -32.58 -6.32 34.80
C SER A 157 -33.14 -6.73 36.17
N LEU A 158 -32.86 -7.96 36.63
CA LEU A 158 -33.26 -8.47 37.93
C LEU A 158 -32.56 -7.76 39.10
N VAL A 159 -31.40 -7.16 38.84
CA VAL A 159 -30.62 -6.38 39.82
C VAL A 159 -30.55 -4.89 39.47
N GLY A 160 -31.36 -4.42 38.53
CA GLY A 160 -31.49 -3.01 38.15
C GLY A 160 -30.50 -2.52 37.10
N ILE A 161 -29.76 -3.42 36.43
CA ILE A 161 -28.81 -3.08 35.35
C ILE A 161 -29.38 -3.60 34.03
N ASN A 162 -30.04 -2.73 33.27
CA ASN A 162 -30.77 -3.16 32.07
C ASN A 162 -29.90 -3.23 30.81
N THR A 163 -28.77 -2.53 30.80
CA THR A 163 -27.95 -2.33 29.60
C THR A 163 -26.46 -2.29 29.95
N ALA A 164 -25.61 -2.51 28.94
CA ALA A 164 -24.18 -2.29 29.04
C ALA A 164 -23.62 -1.67 27.76
N ASP A 165 -22.77 -0.67 27.96
CA ASP A 165 -22.02 -0.01 26.88
C ASP A 165 -20.80 -0.83 26.50
N ILE A 166 -20.55 -0.96 25.19
CA ILE A 166 -19.38 -1.64 24.66
C ILE A 166 -18.80 -0.86 23.48
N SER A 167 -17.47 -0.84 23.38
CA SER A 167 -16.74 -0.26 22.25
C SER A 167 -15.53 -1.11 21.89
N ARG A 168 -15.15 -1.10 20.62
CA ARG A 168 -13.93 -1.73 20.10
C ARG A 168 -13.25 -0.83 19.11
N GLU A 169 -11.93 -0.91 19.07
CA GLU A 169 -11.10 -0.17 18.15
C GLU A 169 -10.25 -1.11 17.29
N ALA A 170 -9.94 -0.66 16.09
CA ALA A 170 -9.02 -1.30 15.18
C ALA A 170 -8.22 -0.23 14.43
N ILE A 171 -6.94 -0.50 14.22
CA ILE A 171 -6.08 0.36 13.39
C ILE A 171 -5.55 -0.52 12.27
N ALA A 172 -5.68 -0.05 11.04
CA ALA A 172 -5.06 -0.67 9.88
C ALA A 172 -4.13 0.34 9.20
N THR A 173 -2.98 -0.13 8.74
CA THR A 173 -2.04 0.69 7.96
C THR A 173 -2.03 0.23 6.51
N ALA A 174 -1.92 1.22 5.63
CA ALA A 174 -1.84 1.13 4.18
C ALA A 174 -0.41 0.85 3.72
N PHE A 175 -0.27 -0.21 2.95
CA PHE A 175 0.88 -0.49 2.10
C PHE A 175 0.42 -0.24 0.65
N SER A 176 0.70 0.96 0.13
CA SER A 176 0.50 1.20 -1.30
C SER A 176 1.72 0.67 -2.05
N SER A 177 1.46 -0.10 -3.10
CA SER A 177 2.47 -0.66 -4.01
C SER A 177 1.96 -0.51 -5.45
N ALA A 178 1.32 0.60 -5.78
CA ALA A 178 0.86 0.88 -7.14
C ALA A 178 0.95 2.38 -7.43
N GLY A 179 1.43 2.71 -8.62
CA GLY A 179 1.80 4.07 -9.03
C GLY A 179 3.13 4.53 -8.44
N ALA A 180 4.24 4.16 -9.09
CA ALA A 180 5.57 4.61 -8.72
C ALA A 180 6.23 5.32 -9.89
N GLY A 181 6.78 6.51 -9.62
CA GLY A 181 7.58 7.26 -10.60
C GLY A 181 8.92 6.59 -10.88
N ILE A 182 9.45 5.81 -9.92
CA ILE A 182 10.64 4.96 -10.12
C ILE A 182 10.31 3.52 -9.76
N ILE A 183 10.54 2.59 -10.68
CA ILE A 183 10.43 1.15 -10.46
C ILE A 183 11.76 0.48 -10.82
N ALA A 184 12.47 -0.04 -9.81
CA ALA A 184 13.61 -0.93 -10.01
C ALA A 184 13.15 -2.40 -9.99
N LEU A 185 13.11 -3.04 -11.15
CA LEU A 185 12.45 -4.33 -11.38
C LEU A 185 13.25 -5.56 -10.90
N TYR A 186 14.57 -5.46 -10.78
CA TYR A 186 15.43 -6.57 -10.35
C TYR A 186 14.95 -7.13 -9.01
N ASP A 187 14.60 -8.42 -8.95
CA ASP A 187 13.98 -9.09 -7.80
C ASP A 187 14.90 -10.13 -7.10
N GLY A 188 16.17 -10.16 -7.50
CA GLY A 188 17.17 -11.06 -6.91
C GLY A 188 17.71 -10.57 -5.55
N THR A 189 18.58 -11.38 -4.96
CA THR A 189 19.09 -11.19 -3.58
C THR A 189 20.56 -10.76 -3.53
N ASN A 190 21.19 -10.39 -4.65
CA ASN A 190 22.64 -10.14 -4.69
C ASN A 190 23.06 -8.81 -5.34
N GLN A 191 22.12 -7.95 -5.69
CA GLN A 191 22.41 -6.65 -6.29
C GLN A 191 21.51 -5.55 -5.71
N VAL A 192 22.08 -4.36 -5.61
CA VAL A 192 21.32 -3.12 -5.33
C VAL A 192 20.36 -2.86 -6.50
N GLY A 193 19.09 -2.65 -6.20
CA GLY A 193 18.07 -2.28 -7.17
C GLY A 193 18.12 -0.78 -7.51
N LEU A 194 18.20 0.07 -6.49
CA LEU A 194 18.31 1.53 -6.63
C LEU A 194 19.56 2.04 -5.89
N GLU A 195 20.49 2.64 -6.62
CA GLU A 195 21.78 3.10 -6.11
C GLU A 195 21.96 4.60 -6.34
N PHE A 196 22.47 5.31 -5.34
CA PHE A 196 22.89 6.70 -5.44
C PHE A 196 24.41 6.81 -5.26
N LYS A 197 25.11 7.50 -6.18
CA LYS A 197 26.56 7.78 -6.09
C LYS A 197 26.88 9.27 -6.21
N GLY A 198 27.69 9.77 -5.29
CA GLY A 198 28.01 11.21 -5.20
C GLY A 198 27.00 11.93 -4.32
N THR A 199 26.57 13.11 -4.75
CA THR A 199 25.57 13.91 -4.02
C THR A 199 24.33 14.30 -4.86
N PRO A 200 23.82 13.48 -5.79
CA PRO A 200 22.64 13.83 -6.57
C PRO A 200 21.38 13.85 -5.69
N THR A 201 20.35 14.55 -6.12
CA THR A 201 19.01 14.50 -5.51
C THR A 201 18.05 14.08 -6.60
N ALA A 202 17.35 12.97 -6.40
CA ALA A 202 16.24 12.60 -7.26
C ALA A 202 14.95 13.20 -6.68
N ILE A 203 14.17 13.84 -7.54
CA ILE A 203 12.92 14.47 -7.18
C ILE A 203 11.84 13.72 -7.95
N CYS A 204 11.16 12.83 -7.25
CA CYS A 204 10.03 12.06 -7.74
C CYS A 204 8.74 12.75 -7.25
N GLU A 205 8.28 13.76 -7.97
CA GLU A 205 7.07 14.50 -7.61
C GLU A 205 5.85 13.58 -7.75
N ASP A 206 4.93 13.62 -6.78
CA ASP A 206 3.64 12.93 -6.80
C ASP A 206 3.68 11.39 -7.03
N GLY A 207 4.83 10.76 -6.75
CA GLY A 207 5.02 9.32 -6.97
C GLY A 207 5.80 8.60 -5.87
N PHE A 208 5.47 7.32 -5.67
CA PHE A 208 6.29 6.41 -4.87
C PHE A 208 7.53 5.95 -5.64
N VAL A 209 8.48 5.38 -4.89
CA VAL A 209 9.60 4.62 -5.43
C VAL A 209 9.46 3.15 -5.02
N GLN A 210 9.48 2.26 -6.00
CA GLN A 210 9.47 0.81 -5.80
C GLN A 210 10.85 0.22 -6.10
N VAL A 211 11.33 -0.62 -5.19
CA VAL A 211 12.57 -1.38 -5.36
C VAL A 211 12.30 -2.86 -5.10
N ASN A 212 12.25 -3.66 -6.18
CA ASN A 212 11.96 -5.08 -6.09
C ASN A 212 13.11 -5.94 -5.55
N SER A 213 14.31 -5.37 -5.46
CA SER A 213 15.50 -6.11 -5.01
C SER A 213 15.27 -6.64 -3.60
N ARG A 214 15.59 -7.91 -3.39
CA ARG A 214 15.53 -8.61 -2.10
C ARG A 214 16.89 -8.64 -1.39
N TYR A 215 17.83 -7.84 -1.86
CA TYR A 215 19.16 -7.74 -1.26
C TYR A 215 19.11 -6.97 0.08
N ASP A 216 20.06 -7.24 0.98
CA ASP A 216 20.21 -6.54 2.26
C ASP A 216 20.62 -5.05 2.11
N TYR A 217 20.93 -4.64 0.88
CA TYR A 217 21.19 -3.25 0.49
C TYR A 217 20.42 -2.93 -0.80
N ALA A 218 19.15 -3.32 -0.86
CA ALA A 218 18.30 -3.22 -2.05
C ALA A 218 18.18 -1.78 -2.57
N CYS A 219 18.13 -0.80 -1.68
CA CYS A 219 18.27 0.62 -1.98
C CYS A 219 19.55 1.13 -1.29
N SER A 220 20.39 1.94 -1.93
CA SER A 220 21.65 2.39 -1.30
C SER A 220 22.00 3.83 -1.66
N ALA A 221 22.28 4.65 -0.65
CA ALA A 221 22.77 6.03 -0.81
C ALA A 221 24.08 6.27 -0.03
N ASN A 222 25.07 5.40 -0.25
CA ASN A 222 26.29 5.36 0.55
C ASN A 222 27.22 6.60 0.33
N GLY A 223 27.83 7.10 1.41
CA GLY A 223 28.89 8.12 1.36
C GLY A 223 28.43 9.58 1.28
N ARG A 224 27.18 9.89 1.64
CA ARG A 224 26.58 11.23 1.48
C ARG A 224 26.52 12.01 2.81
N GLN A 225 26.76 13.32 2.76
CA GLN A 225 26.55 14.26 3.88
C GLN A 225 25.81 15.52 3.39
N GLY A 226 24.79 15.95 4.14
CA GLY A 226 24.24 17.32 4.05
C GLY A 226 23.24 17.64 2.92
N ARG A 227 22.74 16.66 2.17
CA ARG A 227 21.71 16.86 1.13
C ARG A 227 20.70 15.72 1.13
N GLU A 228 19.49 15.93 0.60
CA GLU A 228 18.40 14.95 0.51
C GLU A 228 18.54 14.09 -0.75
N ALA A 229 18.52 12.76 -0.64
CA ALA A 229 18.89 11.88 -1.77
C ALA A 229 17.71 11.65 -2.72
N LEU A 230 16.52 11.63 -2.13
CA LEU A 230 15.28 11.35 -2.81
C LEU A 230 14.17 12.18 -2.16
N LEU A 231 13.44 12.93 -2.98
CA LEU A 231 12.21 13.59 -2.62
C LEU A 231 11.08 12.83 -3.30
N CYS A 232 10.18 12.18 -2.54
CA CYS A 232 9.11 11.35 -3.12
C CYS A 232 8.00 11.10 -2.09
N GLU A 233 6.84 10.59 -2.49
CA GLU A 233 5.75 10.28 -1.54
C GLU A 233 6.08 9.14 -0.56
N GLY A 234 6.96 8.23 -0.97
CA GLY A 234 7.38 7.11 -0.14
C GLY A 234 8.25 6.11 -0.91
N VAL A 235 8.99 5.27 -0.17
CA VAL A 235 9.85 4.23 -0.75
C VAL A 235 9.41 2.86 -0.25
N ASN A 236 9.16 1.94 -1.17
CA ASN A 236 8.89 0.54 -0.93
C ASN A 236 10.09 -0.30 -1.40
N VAL A 237 10.57 -1.18 -0.53
CA VAL A 237 11.75 -2.01 -0.79
C VAL A 237 11.42 -3.45 -0.42
N CYS A 238 11.63 -4.41 -1.31
CA CYS A 238 11.38 -5.82 -1.02
C CYS A 238 12.42 -6.46 -0.10
N GLY A 239 13.67 -6.02 -0.20
CA GLY A 239 14.74 -6.36 0.72
C GLY A 239 14.88 -5.33 1.82
N ASP A 240 16.09 -5.21 2.33
CA ASP A 240 16.43 -4.19 3.32
C ASP A 240 16.98 -2.95 2.60
N PRO A 241 16.51 -1.72 2.91
CA PRO A 241 17.20 -0.50 2.51
C PRO A 241 18.65 -0.43 3.02
N GLY A 242 19.10 -1.29 3.93
CA GLY A 242 20.47 -1.34 4.41
C GLY A 242 20.70 -0.35 5.56
N ALA A 243 21.41 -0.78 6.58
CA ALA A 243 21.54 -0.09 7.88
C ALA A 243 22.41 1.20 7.89
N ASN A 244 22.48 1.97 6.80
CA ASN A 244 23.27 3.19 6.76
C ASN A 244 22.43 4.43 7.11
N SER A 245 23.00 5.34 7.92
CA SER A 245 22.40 6.57 8.47
C SER A 245 21.94 7.62 7.43
N THR A 246 21.90 7.26 6.15
CA THR A 246 21.64 8.14 5.01
C THR A 246 20.18 8.17 4.58
N PHE A 247 19.34 7.26 5.10
CA PHE A 247 17.89 7.27 4.87
C PHE A 247 17.13 8.36 5.62
N ALA A 248 17.76 9.00 6.60
CA ALA A 248 17.30 10.26 7.18
C ALA A 248 17.33 11.44 6.17
N SER A 249 17.81 11.20 4.94
CA SER A 249 17.86 12.19 3.86
C SER A 249 16.80 11.99 2.78
N PHE A 250 15.84 11.07 2.99
CA PHE A 250 14.69 10.96 2.11
C PHE A 250 13.55 11.78 2.71
N THR A 251 13.00 12.70 1.93
CA THR A 251 11.97 13.63 2.42
C THR A 251 10.81 13.78 1.45
N HIS A 252 9.70 14.33 1.93
CA HIS A 252 8.57 14.81 1.14
C HIS A 252 8.17 16.14 1.78
N ASP A 253 8.14 17.21 1.00
CA ASP A 253 7.87 18.57 1.50
C ASP A 253 8.75 18.98 2.69
N GLY A 254 10.01 18.51 2.71
CA GLY A 254 10.97 18.82 3.78
C GLY A 254 10.84 17.96 5.04
N GLU A 255 9.90 17.03 5.09
CA GLU A 255 9.72 16.09 6.21
C GLU A 255 10.27 14.69 5.87
N PRO A 256 10.90 13.96 6.83
CA PRO A 256 11.40 12.61 6.58
C PRO A 256 10.29 11.63 6.17
N ILE A 257 10.50 10.87 5.10
CA ILE A 257 9.51 9.87 4.63
C ILE A 257 9.71 8.50 5.25
N THR A 258 8.62 7.72 5.33
CA THR A 258 8.69 6.30 5.71
C THR A 258 9.28 5.49 4.57
N ILE A 259 10.31 4.70 4.87
CA ILE A 259 10.72 3.58 4.02
C ILE A 259 10.00 2.33 4.51
N ASN A 260 9.37 1.61 3.59
CA ASN A 260 8.72 0.33 3.84
C ASN A 260 9.65 -0.80 3.40
N PRO A 261 10.50 -1.33 4.31
CA PRO A 261 11.20 -2.59 4.05
C PRO A 261 10.21 -3.75 3.97
N ASP A 262 10.66 -4.87 3.39
CA ASP A 262 9.87 -6.09 3.19
C ASP A 262 8.55 -5.87 2.44
N ALA A 263 8.47 -4.85 1.59
CA ALA A 263 7.34 -4.62 0.72
C ALA A 263 7.22 -5.76 -0.31
N ASP A 264 6.00 -6.05 -0.77
CA ASP A 264 5.84 -6.99 -1.88
C ASP A 264 6.45 -6.43 -3.17
N LYS A 265 6.91 -7.33 -4.04
CA LYS A 265 7.36 -6.93 -5.37
C LYS A 265 6.18 -6.46 -6.21
N ILE A 266 6.42 -5.50 -7.07
CA ILE A 266 5.51 -5.11 -8.13
C ILE A 266 5.94 -5.82 -9.41
N ASP A 267 5.00 -6.45 -10.11
CA ASP A 267 5.26 -6.99 -11.45
C ASP A 267 5.43 -5.84 -12.45
N ASP A 268 6.21 -6.06 -13.50
CA ASP A 268 6.51 -5.01 -14.49
C ASP A 268 5.21 -4.54 -15.19
N PRO A 269 4.81 -3.25 -15.05
CA PRO A 269 3.56 -2.74 -15.64
C PRO A 269 3.49 -2.83 -17.16
N LEU A 270 4.65 -2.94 -17.83
CA LEU A 270 4.78 -2.97 -19.29
C LEU A 270 5.26 -4.33 -19.82
N GLU A 271 5.35 -5.35 -18.96
CA GLU A 271 5.77 -6.69 -19.39
C GLU A 271 4.75 -7.32 -20.33
N GLY A 272 5.25 -7.88 -21.43
CA GLY A 272 4.43 -8.56 -22.43
C GLY A 272 3.80 -7.64 -23.48
N GLU A 273 4.01 -6.32 -23.37
CA GLU A 273 3.57 -5.37 -24.40
C GLU A 273 4.28 -5.63 -25.74
N PRO A 274 3.56 -5.63 -26.88
CA PRO A 274 4.13 -5.98 -28.16
C PRO A 274 5.08 -4.88 -28.65
N ARG A 275 6.11 -5.29 -29.41
CA ARG A 275 7.02 -4.37 -30.09
C ARG A 275 6.24 -3.26 -30.84
N PRO A 276 6.61 -1.97 -30.68
CA PRO A 276 6.00 -0.86 -31.38
C PRO A 276 5.98 -1.02 -32.90
N GLY A 277 4.87 -0.66 -33.54
CA GLY A 277 4.70 -0.75 -35.00
C GLY A 277 4.31 -2.13 -35.55
N THR A 278 4.13 -3.15 -34.68
CA THR A 278 3.68 -4.50 -35.09
C THR A 278 2.15 -4.65 -35.14
N ALA A 279 1.40 -3.64 -34.68
CA ALA A 279 -0.06 -3.69 -34.66
C ALA A 279 -0.65 -3.54 -36.07
N GLY A 280 -1.33 -4.58 -36.57
CA GLY A 280 -2.29 -4.44 -37.68
C GLY A 280 -1.88 -4.97 -39.06
N GLY A 281 -0.79 -5.72 -39.22
CA GLY A 281 -0.45 -6.34 -40.51
C GLY A 281 -0.06 -5.35 -41.62
N THR A 282 0.32 -4.13 -41.24
CA THR A 282 0.89 -3.12 -42.13
C THR A 282 2.27 -3.57 -42.66
N PRO A 283 2.69 -3.09 -43.85
CA PRO A 283 4.07 -3.22 -44.29
C PRO A 283 5.02 -2.77 -43.18
N GLY A 284 6.13 -3.50 -43.01
CA GLY A 284 7.14 -3.16 -42.01
C GLY A 284 7.58 -1.69 -42.11
N PRO A 285 8.11 -1.12 -41.02
CA PRO A 285 8.54 0.27 -40.98
C PRO A 285 9.50 0.59 -42.14
N GLU A 286 9.36 1.78 -42.72
CA GLU A 286 10.24 2.24 -43.79
C GLU A 286 11.69 2.26 -43.29
N VAL A 287 12.60 1.70 -44.09
CA VAL A 287 14.01 1.55 -43.71
C VAL A 287 14.79 2.77 -44.15
N TYR A 288 15.41 3.44 -43.19
CA TYR A 288 16.23 4.61 -43.42
C TYR A 288 17.70 4.30 -43.12
N ASN A 289 18.60 4.78 -43.98
CA ASN A 289 20.02 4.83 -43.65
C ASN A 289 20.25 5.92 -42.60
N THR A 290 21.18 5.65 -41.69
CA THR A 290 21.55 6.61 -40.65
C THR A 290 22.20 7.85 -41.28
N PRO A 291 21.66 9.06 -41.06
CA PRO A 291 22.25 10.26 -41.64
C PRO A 291 23.62 10.52 -41.02
N ARG A 292 24.61 10.76 -41.88
CA ARG A 292 25.93 11.22 -41.44
C ARG A 292 25.79 12.63 -40.88
N THR A 293 26.43 12.88 -39.74
CA THR A 293 26.36 14.06 -38.88
C THR A 293 26.19 15.40 -39.64
N GLN A 294 24.94 15.85 -39.84
CA GLN A 294 24.65 17.13 -40.50
C GLN A 294 23.57 17.88 -39.69
N SER A 295 23.92 19.10 -39.25
CA SER A 295 23.01 19.96 -38.49
C SER A 295 21.81 20.38 -39.33
N GLY A 296 20.60 20.35 -38.74
CA GLY A 296 19.35 20.71 -39.42
C GLY A 296 18.68 19.55 -40.17
N THR A 297 19.10 18.31 -39.92
CA THR A 297 18.47 17.13 -40.55
C THR A 297 17.14 16.81 -39.86
N THR A 298 16.07 16.69 -40.66
CA THR A 298 14.78 16.17 -40.22
C THR A 298 14.71 14.67 -40.48
N LEU A 299 14.32 13.90 -39.47
CA LEU A 299 14.16 12.45 -39.53
C LEU A 299 12.68 12.07 -39.57
N HIS A 300 12.39 10.96 -40.24
CA HIS A 300 11.04 10.42 -40.41
C HIS A 300 10.88 9.16 -39.56
N PRO A 301 9.69 8.89 -39.00
CA PRO A 301 9.41 7.64 -38.29
C PRO A 301 9.69 6.42 -39.17
N GLY A 302 10.32 5.39 -38.61
CA GLY A 302 10.75 4.22 -39.37
C GLY A 302 11.81 3.39 -38.67
N TYR A 303 12.43 2.48 -39.42
CA TYR A 303 13.51 1.62 -38.96
C TYR A 303 14.87 2.16 -39.36
N TYR A 304 15.77 2.25 -38.38
CA TYR A 304 17.14 2.70 -38.50
C TYR A 304 18.08 1.56 -38.08
N PRO A 305 18.56 0.73 -39.04
CA PRO A 305 19.37 -0.46 -38.72
C PRO A 305 20.63 -0.15 -37.92
N ASP A 306 21.34 0.94 -38.23
CA ASP A 306 22.56 1.35 -37.52
C ASP A 306 22.29 2.29 -36.33
N GLY A 307 21.03 2.38 -35.88
CA GLY A 307 20.62 3.23 -34.76
C GLY A 307 20.64 4.73 -35.09
N LEU A 308 20.71 5.58 -34.08
CA LEU A 308 20.87 7.04 -34.28
C LEU A 308 22.07 7.53 -33.50
N LYS A 309 23.07 8.04 -34.22
CA LYS A 309 24.39 8.39 -33.69
C LYS A 309 24.72 9.83 -33.97
N PHE A 310 24.46 10.70 -33.01
CA PHE A 310 24.67 12.13 -33.11
C PHE A 310 25.98 12.52 -32.43
N THR A 311 26.83 13.24 -33.16
CA THR A 311 28.12 13.73 -32.66
C THR A 311 28.31 15.21 -32.97
N GLY A 312 29.23 15.87 -32.27
CA GLY A 312 29.52 17.30 -32.48
C GLY A 312 28.47 18.22 -31.86
N ASN A 313 28.07 19.28 -32.57
CA ASN A 313 27.15 20.33 -32.09
C ASN A 313 25.88 20.44 -32.98
N ALA A 314 25.51 19.35 -33.65
CA ALA A 314 24.41 19.34 -34.60
C ALA A 314 23.04 19.19 -33.91
N THR A 315 22.02 19.85 -34.44
CA THR A 315 20.62 19.68 -34.03
C THR A 315 19.90 18.73 -35.00
N TYR A 316 19.19 17.76 -34.44
CA TYR A 316 18.38 16.78 -35.16
C TYR A 316 16.93 16.89 -34.70
N THR A 317 16.02 16.93 -35.67
CA THR A 317 14.58 17.02 -35.42
C THR A 317 13.92 15.76 -35.93
N LEU A 318 13.24 15.03 -35.06
CA LEU A 318 12.44 13.85 -35.40
C LEU A 318 11.00 14.31 -35.56
N LEU A 319 10.36 13.95 -36.67
CA LEU A 319 8.92 14.14 -36.83
C LEU A 319 8.16 13.17 -35.91
N PRO A 320 6.96 13.53 -35.42
CA PRO A 320 6.14 12.69 -34.55
C PRO A 320 5.95 11.27 -35.09
N GLY A 321 6.12 10.26 -34.23
CA GLY A 321 5.90 8.86 -34.60
C GLY A 321 6.84 7.87 -33.90
N VAL A 322 6.86 6.64 -34.42
CA VAL A 322 7.65 5.53 -33.85
C VAL A 322 8.97 5.36 -34.61
N TYR A 323 10.07 5.32 -33.87
CA TYR A 323 11.41 5.07 -34.39
C TYR A 323 11.93 3.77 -33.81
N ILE A 324 12.32 2.84 -34.68
CA ILE A 324 12.92 1.57 -34.28
C ILE A 324 14.41 1.62 -34.61
N LEU A 325 15.25 1.47 -33.60
CA LEU A 325 16.70 1.63 -33.69
C LEU A 325 17.39 0.27 -33.51
N GLY A 326 18.02 -0.23 -34.57
CA GLY A 326 18.69 -1.54 -34.59
C GLY A 326 20.00 -1.56 -33.79
N ASP A 327 20.73 -0.44 -33.74
CA ASP A 327 22.03 -0.33 -33.05
C ASP A 327 22.11 0.93 -32.16
N GLY A 328 21.09 1.14 -31.34
CA GLY A 328 21.14 2.06 -30.21
C GLY A 328 20.90 3.53 -30.54
N LEU A 329 21.08 4.37 -29.52
CA LEU A 329 20.84 5.81 -29.57
C LEU A 329 21.96 6.54 -28.83
N ASP A 330 22.85 7.20 -29.57
CA ASP A 330 23.96 7.96 -28.98
C ASP A 330 23.79 9.45 -29.30
N VAL A 331 23.74 10.28 -28.26
CA VAL A 331 23.73 11.75 -28.39
C VAL A 331 24.98 12.28 -27.72
N LYS A 332 26.02 12.57 -28.51
CA LYS A 332 27.36 12.94 -28.03
C LYS A 332 27.73 14.37 -28.37
N GLY A 333 28.72 14.91 -27.65
CA GLY A 333 29.15 16.30 -27.80
C GLY A 333 28.09 17.26 -27.26
N ARG A 334 27.88 18.39 -27.95
CA ARG A 334 26.83 19.37 -27.66
C ARG A 334 25.65 19.22 -28.64
N GLY A 335 25.41 17.99 -29.10
CA GLY A 335 24.32 17.69 -30.01
C GLY A 335 22.97 17.89 -29.33
N THR A 336 21.98 18.28 -30.13
CA THR A 336 20.59 18.41 -29.67
C THR A 336 19.71 17.43 -30.43
N ILE A 337 18.92 16.64 -29.69
CA ILE A 337 17.82 15.86 -30.27
C ILE A 337 16.49 16.50 -29.83
N ASN A 338 15.65 16.80 -30.81
CA ASN A 338 14.27 17.25 -30.61
C ASN A 338 13.34 16.19 -31.20
N ALA A 339 12.80 15.33 -30.34
CA ALA A 339 11.92 14.23 -30.69
C ALA A 339 10.59 14.37 -29.94
N GLN A 340 9.84 15.41 -30.29
CA GLN A 340 8.51 15.64 -29.72
C GLN A 340 7.51 14.63 -30.28
N TYR A 341 6.72 14.05 -29.39
CA TYR A 341 5.67 13.08 -29.72
C TYR A 341 6.23 11.84 -30.44
N CYS A 342 7.40 11.39 -30.00
CA CYS A 342 8.14 10.27 -30.54
C CYS A 342 8.26 9.13 -29.53
N GLN A 343 8.15 7.89 -30.02
CA GLN A 343 8.55 6.71 -29.27
C GLN A 343 9.82 6.14 -29.89
N LEU A 344 10.90 6.08 -29.11
CA LEU A 344 12.20 5.55 -29.51
C LEU A 344 12.36 4.13 -28.96
N TYR A 345 12.18 3.14 -29.84
CA TYR A 345 12.34 1.73 -29.52
C TYR A 345 13.75 1.25 -29.88
N ILE A 346 14.51 0.80 -28.88
CA ILE A 346 15.91 0.41 -28.98
C ILE A 346 16.01 -1.11 -29.05
N GLU A 347 16.03 -1.65 -30.27
CA GLU A 347 16.05 -3.10 -30.56
C GLU A 347 17.40 -3.74 -30.18
N GLY A 348 18.50 -3.01 -30.39
CA GLY A 348 19.85 -3.43 -30.06
C GLY A 348 20.74 -2.22 -29.75
N GLY A 349 21.94 -2.45 -29.22
CA GLY A 349 22.92 -1.39 -28.94
C GLY A 349 22.64 -0.57 -27.68
N ASN A 350 23.58 0.32 -27.35
CA ASN A 350 23.51 1.17 -26.14
C ASN A 350 22.57 2.36 -26.32
N VAL A 351 22.11 2.91 -25.19
CA VAL A 351 21.60 4.28 -25.12
C VAL A 351 22.63 5.12 -24.39
N ASP A 352 23.14 6.19 -25.01
CA ASP A 352 24.19 6.99 -24.40
C ASP A 352 24.06 8.48 -24.72
N PHE A 353 23.58 9.23 -23.74
CA PHE A 353 23.54 10.69 -23.75
C PHE A 353 24.76 11.24 -23.01
N ALA A 354 25.54 12.07 -23.69
CA ALA A 354 26.65 12.79 -23.10
C ALA A 354 26.17 13.97 -22.25
N ALA A 355 26.86 14.25 -21.14
CA ALA A 355 26.48 15.31 -20.19
C ALA A 355 26.23 16.71 -20.80
N THR A 356 26.83 17.00 -21.95
CA THR A 356 26.69 18.29 -22.67
C THR A 356 25.64 18.27 -23.78
N ALA A 357 24.95 17.14 -23.99
CA ALA A 357 23.88 17.01 -24.96
C ALA A 357 22.57 17.58 -24.43
N THR A 358 21.76 18.11 -25.34
CA THR A 358 20.38 18.53 -25.05
C THR A 358 19.43 17.49 -25.62
N VAL A 359 18.58 16.92 -24.76
CA VAL A 359 17.65 15.85 -25.13
C VAL A 359 16.25 16.29 -24.80
N ASN A 360 15.43 16.53 -25.83
CA ASN A 360 14.03 16.89 -25.70
C ASN A 360 13.19 15.80 -26.37
N ILE A 361 12.49 15.00 -25.58
CA ILE A 361 11.71 13.85 -26.07
C ILE A 361 10.37 13.85 -25.35
N SER A 362 9.27 13.61 -26.06
CA SER A 362 7.96 13.35 -25.44
C SER A 362 7.24 12.20 -26.13
N PRO A 363 6.44 11.40 -25.41
CA PRO A 363 5.75 10.25 -25.98
C PRO A 363 4.66 10.68 -26.96
N PRO A 364 4.23 9.80 -27.87
CA PRO A 364 3.13 10.10 -28.80
C PRO A 364 1.79 10.46 -28.13
N GLY A 365 1.55 9.99 -26.89
CA GLY A 365 0.34 10.29 -26.11
C GLY A 365 0.19 11.77 -25.73
N ASP A 366 1.31 12.47 -25.58
CA ASP A 366 1.33 13.90 -25.22
C ASP A 366 0.98 14.82 -26.39
N ASN A 367 0.83 14.27 -27.61
CA ASN A 367 0.48 15.07 -28.78
C ASN A 367 -0.93 15.68 -28.61
N PRO A 368 -1.10 17.01 -28.71
CA PRO A 368 -2.40 17.66 -28.61
C PRO A 368 -3.48 17.12 -29.55
N VAL A 369 -3.08 16.54 -30.69
CA VAL A 369 -4.00 15.88 -31.62
C VAL A 369 -4.65 14.63 -31.02
N ASN A 370 -3.99 14.00 -30.06
CA ASN A 370 -4.47 12.79 -29.38
C ASN A 370 -5.23 13.10 -28.09
N TRP A 371 -5.32 14.37 -27.68
CA TRP A 371 -5.97 14.76 -26.43
C TRP A 371 -7.48 14.50 -26.47
N VAL A 372 -8.02 14.01 -25.35
CA VAL A 372 -9.45 13.79 -25.16
C VAL A 372 -9.93 14.83 -24.14
N ASP A 373 -10.99 15.56 -24.48
CA ASP A 373 -11.55 16.63 -23.64
C ASP A 373 -10.54 17.74 -23.24
N GLY A 374 -9.48 17.92 -24.02
CA GLY A 374 -8.46 18.94 -23.78
C GLY A 374 -7.33 18.51 -22.83
N GLU A 375 -7.29 17.24 -22.44
CA GLU A 375 -6.24 16.67 -21.58
C GLU A 375 -5.41 15.62 -22.35
N PRO A 376 -4.10 15.47 -22.04
CA PRO A 376 -3.25 14.46 -22.65
C PRO A 376 -3.75 13.05 -22.34
N VAL A 377 -3.67 12.16 -23.33
CA VAL A 377 -3.86 10.72 -23.11
C VAL A 377 -2.54 10.16 -22.60
N ILE A 378 -2.36 10.27 -21.29
CA ILE A 378 -1.13 9.97 -20.54
C ILE A 378 -0.52 8.62 -20.96
N ASP A 379 -1.35 7.57 -21.09
CA ASP A 379 -0.90 6.23 -21.48
C ASP A 379 -1.00 5.93 -22.99
N GLY A 380 -1.13 6.94 -23.87
CA GLY A 380 -1.42 6.79 -25.30
C GLY A 380 -0.73 5.61 -26.02
N ALA A 381 0.53 5.76 -26.45
CA ALA A 381 1.35 4.64 -26.91
C ALA A 381 2.08 3.97 -25.73
N LEU A 382 1.31 3.56 -24.71
CA LEU A 382 1.77 3.13 -23.37
C LEU A 382 2.47 4.23 -22.56
N GLY A 383 2.35 5.49 -23.00
CA GLY A 383 3.06 6.62 -22.40
C GLY A 383 4.58 6.54 -22.51
N VAL A 384 5.15 5.61 -23.28
CA VAL A 384 6.61 5.36 -23.31
C VAL A 384 7.30 6.22 -24.37
N SER A 385 8.31 6.99 -23.98
CA SER A 385 9.15 7.77 -24.90
C SER A 385 10.41 7.04 -25.33
N ILE A 386 11.04 6.30 -24.42
CA ILE A 386 12.23 5.49 -24.68
C ILE A 386 11.96 4.07 -24.17
N TRP A 387 12.07 3.10 -25.06
CA TRP A 387 11.84 1.69 -24.75
C TRP A 387 13.00 0.85 -25.26
N GLN A 388 13.76 0.21 -24.37
CA GLN A 388 14.73 -0.80 -24.77
C GLN A 388 14.14 -2.21 -24.78
N ALA A 389 14.31 -2.93 -25.88
CA ALA A 389 13.75 -4.27 -26.06
C ALA A 389 14.23 -5.24 -24.96
N ASP A 390 13.40 -6.23 -24.61
CA ASP A 390 13.75 -7.28 -23.64
C ASP A 390 14.99 -8.09 -24.03
N SER A 391 15.23 -8.25 -25.33
CA SER A 391 16.42 -8.93 -25.85
C SER A 391 17.68 -8.08 -25.75
N ASN A 392 17.56 -6.77 -25.55
CA ASN A 392 18.68 -5.85 -25.55
C ASN A 392 19.17 -5.61 -24.13
N THR A 393 20.24 -6.31 -23.73
CA THR A 393 20.88 -6.20 -22.41
C THR A 393 21.97 -5.13 -22.33
N ALA A 394 22.10 -4.28 -23.35
CA ALA A 394 23.15 -3.28 -23.44
C ALA A 394 22.95 -2.14 -22.41
N THR A 395 24.01 -1.41 -22.09
CA THR A 395 23.97 -0.36 -21.07
C THR A 395 23.21 0.86 -21.55
N ALA A 396 22.44 1.47 -20.64
CA ALA A 396 21.76 2.74 -20.86
C ALA A 396 22.34 3.79 -19.92
N LYS A 397 22.87 4.87 -20.49
CA LYS A 397 23.44 6.01 -19.77
C LYS A 397 22.79 7.29 -20.25
N MET A 398 22.05 7.93 -19.37
CA MET A 398 21.37 9.20 -19.60
C MET A 398 22.04 10.25 -18.73
N THR A 399 23.12 10.83 -19.27
CA THR A 399 23.77 11.98 -18.63
C THR A 399 23.53 13.23 -19.44
N GLY A 400 22.97 14.29 -18.86
CA GLY A 400 22.63 15.48 -19.63
C GLY A 400 22.33 16.70 -18.76
N THR A 401 22.09 17.81 -19.45
CA THR A 401 21.51 19.03 -18.88
C THR A 401 20.22 19.29 -19.63
N THR A 402 19.12 19.58 -18.92
CA THR A 402 17.89 20.00 -19.58
C THR A 402 17.97 21.47 -19.94
N ASP A 403 17.85 21.77 -21.23
CA ASP A 403 17.64 23.12 -21.79
C ASP A 403 16.35 23.06 -22.62
N GLY A 404 15.20 23.11 -21.93
CA GLY A 404 13.87 22.85 -22.50
C GLY A 404 13.01 21.92 -21.62
N ASP A 405 12.17 21.12 -22.27
CA ASP A 405 11.22 20.19 -21.63
C ASP A 405 11.87 18.88 -21.14
N GLY A 406 13.08 18.57 -21.61
CA GLY A 406 13.82 17.36 -21.23
C GLY A 406 13.18 16.08 -21.77
N ILE A 407 13.38 14.97 -21.06
CA ILE A 407 12.68 13.72 -21.35
C ILE A 407 11.34 13.77 -20.61
N LYS A 408 10.28 13.67 -21.39
CA LYS A 408 8.93 13.28 -20.99
C LYS A 408 8.70 11.84 -21.46
N GLY A 409 7.64 11.20 -21.04
CA GLY A 409 7.41 9.77 -21.22
C GLY A 409 7.82 8.91 -20.02
N CYS A 410 7.27 7.71 -20.00
CA CYS A 410 7.90 6.60 -19.33
C CYS A 410 9.19 6.24 -20.08
N VAL A 411 10.24 6.00 -19.33
CA VAL A 411 11.53 5.56 -19.80
C VAL A 411 11.72 4.12 -19.32
N TYR A 412 11.68 3.17 -20.25
CA TYR A 412 11.50 1.74 -19.98
C TYR A 412 12.71 0.90 -20.42
N PHE A 413 13.37 0.26 -19.44
CA PHE A 413 14.59 -0.54 -19.61
C PHE A 413 14.53 -1.86 -18.81
N PRO A 414 13.73 -2.85 -19.25
CA PRO A 414 13.33 -4.01 -18.43
C PRO A 414 14.47 -4.94 -17.98
N LYS A 415 15.58 -5.03 -18.74
CA LYS A 415 16.68 -5.97 -18.47
C LYS A 415 18.02 -5.30 -18.12
N ASN A 416 18.08 -3.97 -18.09
CA ASN A 416 19.34 -3.22 -18.07
C ASN A 416 19.49 -2.39 -16.81
N ARG A 417 20.74 -2.18 -16.40
CA ARG A 417 21.03 -1.10 -15.44
C ARG A 417 21.06 0.22 -16.18
N VAL A 418 20.25 1.17 -15.71
CA VAL A 418 20.18 2.53 -16.24
C VAL A 418 20.97 3.45 -15.34
N GLU A 419 21.88 4.22 -15.93
CA GLU A 419 22.62 5.28 -15.25
C GLU A 419 21.98 6.63 -15.60
N VAL A 420 21.53 7.36 -14.58
CA VAL A 420 20.96 8.70 -14.72
C VAL A 420 21.85 9.67 -13.96
N GLY A 421 22.26 10.75 -14.61
CA GLY A 421 23.06 11.78 -13.99
C GLY A 421 23.02 13.09 -14.73
N GLY A 422 23.49 14.16 -14.12
CA GLY A 422 23.43 15.49 -14.72
C GLY A 422 23.19 16.59 -13.70
N THR A 423 22.90 17.77 -14.21
CA THR A 423 22.51 18.94 -13.42
C THR A 423 21.18 19.46 -13.95
N ASN A 424 20.14 19.43 -13.13
CA ASN A 424 18.77 19.79 -13.49
C ASN A 424 18.29 19.02 -14.72
N PHE A 425 18.37 17.70 -14.64
CA PHE A 425 18.00 16.81 -15.74
C PHE A 425 16.61 16.22 -15.50
N ALA A 426 15.67 16.49 -16.41
CA ALA A 426 14.36 15.85 -16.44
C ALA A 426 14.47 14.49 -17.14
N ALA A 427 14.30 13.43 -16.37
CA ALA A 427 14.57 12.05 -16.75
C ALA A 427 13.30 11.23 -17.09
N GLY A 428 12.21 11.90 -17.44
CA GLY A 428 10.88 11.32 -17.68
C GLY A 428 9.91 11.61 -16.54
N GLU A 429 8.61 11.40 -16.76
CA GLU A 429 7.62 11.34 -15.67
C GLU A 429 7.62 9.95 -15.00
N GLN A 430 8.15 8.92 -15.65
CA GLN A 430 8.33 7.60 -15.03
C GLN A 430 9.61 6.93 -15.51
N LEU A 431 10.32 6.27 -14.58
CA LEU A 431 11.52 5.48 -14.86
C LEU A 431 11.31 4.04 -14.39
N ILE A 432 11.16 3.13 -15.35
CA ILE A 432 11.05 1.69 -15.10
C ILE A 432 12.31 1.01 -15.65
N ALA A 433 13.13 0.43 -14.79
CA ALA A 433 14.38 -0.20 -15.20
C ALA A 433 14.69 -1.46 -14.40
N HIS A 434 15.51 -2.36 -14.94
CA HIS A 434 15.97 -3.51 -14.18
C HIS A 434 16.70 -3.09 -12.91
N ARG A 435 17.65 -2.16 -13.04
CA ARG A 435 18.33 -1.50 -11.92
C ARG A 435 18.58 -0.04 -12.25
N VAL A 436 18.62 0.81 -11.23
CA VAL A 436 18.80 2.25 -11.40
C VAL A 436 20.03 2.71 -10.62
N LEU A 437 20.92 3.45 -11.29
CA LEU A 437 21.97 4.24 -10.66
C LEU A 437 21.69 5.71 -10.92
N ILE A 438 21.46 6.48 -9.87
CA ILE A 438 21.43 7.94 -9.93
C ILE A 438 22.76 8.47 -9.41
N HIS A 439 23.45 9.29 -10.21
CA HIS A 439 24.79 9.74 -9.86
C HIS A 439 25.06 11.19 -10.24
N GLY A 440 26.11 11.77 -9.63
CA GLY A 440 26.55 13.14 -9.89
C GLY A 440 26.33 14.05 -8.69
N THR A 441 26.02 15.32 -8.93
CA THR A 441 25.88 16.33 -7.88
C THR A 441 24.62 17.19 -8.00
N GLY A 442 23.89 17.11 -9.12
CA GLY A 442 22.73 17.96 -9.40
C GLY A 442 21.38 17.33 -9.04
N ASP A 443 20.31 18.02 -9.41
CA ASP A 443 18.94 17.53 -9.34
C ASP A 443 18.56 16.72 -10.58
N ILE A 444 17.87 15.61 -10.34
CA ILE A 444 17.26 14.75 -11.35
C ILE A 444 15.76 14.75 -11.10
N TYR A 445 14.97 15.17 -12.08
CA TYR A 445 13.52 15.30 -11.97
C TYR A 445 12.82 14.12 -12.63
N ILE A 446 11.89 13.52 -11.90
CA ILE A 446 11.01 12.42 -12.30
C ILE A 446 9.60 12.81 -11.86
N SER A 447 8.93 13.70 -12.60
CA SER A 447 7.65 14.26 -12.19
C SER A 447 6.52 13.30 -12.54
N TYR A 448 6.15 12.41 -11.61
CA TYR A 448 5.19 11.35 -11.88
C TYR A 448 3.78 11.92 -12.09
N ASP A 449 3.12 11.48 -13.16
CA ASP A 449 1.81 11.97 -13.57
C ASP A 449 0.71 10.89 -13.50
N GLY A 450 1.00 9.77 -12.82
CA GLY A 450 0.06 8.65 -12.68
C GLY A 450 0.11 7.62 -13.83
N ARG A 451 0.98 7.77 -14.83
CA ARG A 451 1.11 6.80 -15.93
C ARG A 451 1.53 5.41 -15.47
N ASN A 452 1.07 4.39 -16.19
CA ASN A 452 1.38 2.98 -15.92
C ASN A 452 1.25 2.61 -14.42
N SER A 453 0.21 3.11 -13.74
CA SER A 453 0.06 2.93 -12.30
C SER A 453 -0.19 1.48 -11.85
N GLY A 454 -0.40 0.56 -12.80
CA GLY A 454 -0.82 -0.82 -12.53
C GLY A 454 -2.21 -0.88 -11.86
N VAL A 455 -2.64 -2.09 -11.48
CA VAL A 455 -3.84 -2.28 -10.66
C VAL A 455 -3.50 -1.88 -9.21
N VAL A 456 -4.02 -0.73 -8.77
CA VAL A 456 -3.91 -0.26 -7.38
C VAL A 456 -4.68 -1.18 -6.45
N THR A 457 -4.02 -2.25 -6.02
CA THR A 457 -4.49 -3.09 -4.90
C THR A 457 -3.66 -2.73 -3.69
N GLY A 458 -4.02 -1.62 -3.03
CA GLY A 458 -3.39 -1.26 -1.76
C GLY A 458 -3.61 -2.39 -0.77
N LYS A 459 -2.51 -2.96 -0.25
CA LYS A 459 -2.59 -3.97 0.81
C LYS A 459 -2.72 -3.25 2.14
N SER A 460 -3.59 -3.71 3.01
CA SER A 460 -3.72 -3.16 4.37
C SER A 460 -3.51 -4.26 5.40
N VAL A 461 -2.95 -3.90 6.55
CA VAL A 461 -2.71 -4.84 7.66
C VAL A 461 -3.16 -4.21 8.97
N LEU A 462 -3.80 -5.01 9.81
CA LEU A 462 -4.17 -4.61 11.17
C LEU A 462 -2.91 -4.47 12.04
N VAL A 463 -2.86 -3.39 12.80
CA VAL A 463 -1.77 -3.06 13.71
C VAL A 463 -2.33 -2.81 15.11
N ARG A 464 -1.46 -2.99 16.10
CA ARG A 464 -1.78 -2.80 17.52
C ARG A 464 -0.80 -1.85 18.14
#